data_AF-A0A2H9R8G5-F1
#
_entry.id   AF-A0A2H9R8G5-F1
#
_cell.length_a   1.000
_cell.length_b   1.000
_cell.length_c   1.000
_cell.angle_alpha   90.00
_cell.angle_beta   90.00
_cell.angle_gamma   90.00
#
_symmetry.space_group_name_H-M   'P 1'
#
loop_
_entity.id
_entity.type
_entity.pdbx_description
1 polymer ?
#
loop_
_entity_poly.entity_id
_entity_poly.type
_entity_poly.pdbx_seq_one_letter_code
_entity_poly.pdbx_strand_id
1 'polypeptide(L)'
;MKLPDSLRDQLKIPLGYLIPESQVNKPNIQKHLQKNSYLITVGDRTTEKMIAYGLIPSLQIIDNYEKRVRREPTKNNNTYTEFTCNNPAAEITTQSIDVITKAFAS
;
A
#
# COMPACT_ATOMS: atom_id res chain seq x y z
N MET A 1 -1.78 15.03 -11.05
CA MET A 1 -0.84 14.91 -12.19
C MET A 1 -1.18 13.64 -12.97
N LYS A 2 -1.29 13.71 -14.31
CA LYS A 2 -1.52 12.54 -15.18
C LYS A 2 -0.19 11.99 -15.67
N LEU A 3 0.03 10.69 -15.55
CA LEU A 3 1.30 10.05 -15.93
C LEU A 3 1.52 10.10 -17.45
N PRO A 4 2.64 10.68 -17.94
CA PRO A 4 3.03 10.62 -19.35
C PRO A 4 3.28 9.18 -19.82
N ASP A 5 2.87 8.85 -21.05
CA ASP A 5 3.01 7.48 -21.58
C ASP A 5 4.47 7.02 -21.68
N SER A 6 5.39 7.94 -21.98
CA SER A 6 6.83 7.68 -22.06
C SER A 6 7.45 7.22 -20.72
N LEU A 7 6.82 7.54 -19.59
CA LEU A 7 7.27 7.13 -18.26
C LEU A 7 6.69 5.78 -17.82
N ARG A 8 5.67 5.25 -18.52
CA ARG A 8 5.02 3.99 -18.13
C ARG A 8 5.99 2.82 -18.11
N ASP A 9 6.84 2.69 -19.13
CA ASP A 9 7.78 1.58 -19.20
C ASP A 9 8.88 1.69 -18.16
N GLN A 10 9.32 2.91 -17.84
CA GLN A 10 10.29 3.14 -16.76
C GLN A 10 9.70 2.74 -15.40
N LEU A 11 8.44 3.11 -15.14
CA LEU A 11 7.76 2.79 -13.88
C LEU A 11 7.32 1.32 -13.75
N LYS A 12 7.44 0.50 -14.81
CA LYS A 12 7.29 -0.96 -14.71
C LYS A 12 8.51 -1.62 -14.06
N ILE A 13 9.66 -0.96 -14.06
CA ILE A 13 10.88 -1.49 -13.44
C ILE A 13 10.69 -1.41 -11.92
N PRO A 14 10.81 -2.53 -11.19
CA PRO A 14 10.69 -2.51 -9.74
C PRO A 14 11.72 -1.55 -9.12
N LEU A 15 11.25 -0.62 -8.30
CA LEU A 15 12.12 0.32 -7.57
C LEU A 15 12.89 -0.37 -6.41
N GLY A 16 12.57 -1.63 -6.11
CA GLY A 16 13.15 -2.40 -5.03
C GLY A 16 13.10 -3.90 -5.33
N TYR A 17 13.15 -4.72 -4.28
CA TYR A 17 13.15 -6.16 -4.42
C TYR A 17 11.76 -6.70 -4.75
N LEU A 18 11.60 -7.33 -5.91
CA LEU A 18 10.38 -8.02 -6.30
C LEU A 18 10.40 -9.45 -5.73
N ILE A 19 9.48 -9.73 -4.80
CA ILE A 19 9.26 -11.10 -4.30
C ILE A 19 8.23 -11.79 -5.21
N PRO A 20 8.59 -12.87 -5.93
CA PRO A 20 7.63 -13.62 -6.74
C PRO A 20 6.54 -14.23 -5.86
N GLU A 21 5.30 -14.33 -6.36
CA GLU A 21 4.15 -14.85 -5.60
C GLU A 21 4.41 -16.25 -5.01
N SER A 22 5.11 -17.12 -5.74
CA SER A 22 5.49 -18.46 -5.25
C SER A 22 6.42 -18.45 -4.03
N GLN A 23 7.05 -17.31 -3.75
CA GLN A 23 7.97 -17.09 -2.64
C GLN A 23 7.41 -16.12 -1.59
N VAL A 24 6.16 -15.68 -1.73
CA VAL A 24 5.49 -14.81 -0.75
C VAL A 24 5.15 -15.64 0.48
N ASN A 25 5.93 -15.46 1.54
CA ASN A 25 5.70 -16.01 2.86
C ASN A 25 6.36 -15.12 3.92
N LYS A 26 5.91 -15.26 5.17
CA LYS A 26 6.39 -14.45 6.30
C LYS A 26 7.93 -14.47 6.45
N PRO A 27 8.61 -15.64 6.52
CA PRO A 27 10.06 -15.67 6.65
C PRO A 27 10.79 -14.94 5.52
N ASN A 28 10.33 -15.10 4.28
CA ASN A 28 11.00 -14.46 3.14
C ASN A 28 10.84 -12.95 3.17
N ILE A 29 9.62 -12.45 3.45
CA ILE A 29 9.35 -11.02 3.58
C ILE A 29 10.21 -10.42 4.70
N GLN A 30 10.29 -11.06 5.86
CA GLN A 30 11.04 -10.56 7.01
C GLN A 30 12.54 -10.38 6.73
N LYS A 31 13.13 -11.17 5.83
CA LYS A 31 14.55 -11.00 5.43
C LYS A 31 14.82 -9.65 4.78
N HIS A 32 13.79 -9.02 4.19
CA HIS A 32 13.88 -7.74 3.52
C HIS A 32 13.41 -6.56 4.41
N LEU A 33 13.00 -6.83 5.65
CA LEU A 33 12.56 -5.81 6.59
C LEU A 33 13.64 -5.54 7.63
N GLN A 34 13.88 -4.27 7.91
CA GLN A 34 14.71 -3.89 9.06
C GLN A 34 13.93 -4.03 10.35
N LYS A 35 14.63 -4.33 11.45
CA LYS A 35 14.00 -4.39 12.77
C LYS A 35 13.41 -3.02 13.12
N ASN A 36 12.17 -2.99 13.59
CA ASN A 36 11.41 -1.78 13.94
C ASN A 36 11.25 -0.78 12.78
N SER A 37 11.25 -1.25 11.53
CA SER A 37 10.96 -0.40 10.37
C SER A 37 9.52 0.14 10.42
N TYR A 38 9.33 1.39 10.02
CA TYR A 38 8.01 1.94 9.72
C TYR A 38 7.46 1.27 8.45
N LEU A 39 6.49 0.38 8.60
CA LEU A 39 6.00 -0.46 7.51
C LEU A 39 4.83 0.21 6.79
N ILE A 40 5.01 0.54 5.51
CA ILE A 40 3.95 1.10 4.66
C ILE A 40 3.47 0.01 3.69
N THR A 41 2.15 -0.13 3.57
CA THR A 41 1.52 -1.03 2.59
C THR A 41 0.68 -0.23 1.62
N VAL A 42 0.73 -0.60 0.34
CA VAL A 42 -0.04 0.03 -0.74
C VAL A 42 -0.82 -1.05 -1.48
N GLY A 43 -2.14 -0.87 -1.55
CA GLY A 43 -3.08 -1.79 -2.15
C GLY A 43 -3.61 -2.83 -1.17
N ASP A 44 -4.93 -3.03 -1.22
CA ASP A 44 -5.70 -3.86 -0.29
C ASP A 44 -5.15 -5.29 -0.13
N ARG A 45 -4.83 -5.98 -1.24
CA ARG A 45 -4.35 -7.37 -1.18
C ARG A 45 -3.00 -7.50 -0.48
N THR A 46 -2.12 -6.53 -0.67
CA THR A 46 -0.82 -6.47 -0.01
C THR A 46 -1.02 -6.27 1.49
N THR A 47 -1.85 -5.28 1.86
CA THR A 47 -2.19 -4.96 3.24
C THR A 47 -2.77 -6.19 3.97
N GLU A 48 -3.79 -6.83 3.40
CA GLU A 48 -4.41 -8.05 3.93
C GLU A 48 -3.40 -9.17 4.18
N LYS A 49 -2.54 -9.46 3.19
CA LYS A 49 -1.52 -10.52 3.30
C LYS A 49 -0.52 -10.23 4.42
N MET A 50 -0.05 -8.99 4.53
CA MET A 50 0.91 -8.60 5.57
C MET A 50 0.30 -8.76 6.96
N ILE A 51 -0.95 -8.32 7.16
CA ILE A 51 -1.70 -8.51 8.40
C ILE A 51 -1.91 -10.00 8.70
N ALA A 52 -2.27 -10.81 7.70
CA ALA A 52 -2.45 -12.26 7.88
C ALA A 52 -1.15 -12.97 8.30
N TYR A 53 0.01 -12.43 7.93
CA TYR A 53 1.33 -12.88 8.40
C TYR A 53 1.73 -12.29 9.77
N GLY A 54 0.89 -11.48 10.40
CA GLY A 54 1.18 -10.78 11.65
C GLY A 54 2.23 -9.68 11.50
N LEU A 55 2.42 -9.17 10.28
CA LEU A 55 3.26 -8.01 9.98
C LEU A 55 2.35 -6.80 9.87
N ILE A 56 2.08 -6.17 11.01
CA ILE A 56 1.12 -5.06 11.09
C ILE A 56 1.74 -3.80 10.49
N PRO A 57 1.18 -3.22 9.41
CA PRO A 57 1.68 -1.98 8.82
C PRO A 57 1.45 -0.79 9.76
N SER A 58 2.41 0.13 9.78
CA SER A 58 2.30 1.45 10.43
C SER A 58 1.39 2.39 9.64
N LEU A 59 1.41 2.28 8.30
CA LEU A 59 0.54 3.03 7.39
C LEU A 59 -0.02 2.12 6.29
N GLN A 60 -1.31 2.28 6.01
CA GLN A 60 -2.04 1.50 5.01
C GLN A 60 -2.65 2.47 3.99
N ILE A 61 -2.29 2.31 2.72
CA ILE A 61 -2.83 3.09 1.60
C ILE A 61 -3.65 2.14 0.74
N ILE A 62 -4.96 2.22 0.84
CA ILE A 62 -5.91 1.32 0.18
C ILE A 62 -6.96 2.11 -0.61
N ASP A 63 -7.54 1.50 -1.63
CA ASP A 63 -8.62 2.11 -2.42
C ASP A 63 -9.96 1.37 -2.27
N ASN A 64 -10.00 0.23 -1.57
CA ASN A 64 -11.17 -0.64 -1.43
C ASN A 64 -11.75 -1.13 -2.78
N TYR A 65 -10.93 -1.15 -3.83
CA TYR A 65 -11.31 -1.67 -5.15
C TYR A 65 -10.31 -2.73 -5.62
N GLU A 66 -10.79 -3.96 -5.84
CA GLU A 66 -9.98 -5.03 -6.45
C GLU A 66 -10.57 -5.45 -7.77
N LYS A 67 -9.76 -5.47 -8.84
CA LYS A 67 -10.22 -5.77 -10.21
C LYS A 67 -11.45 -4.94 -10.64
N ARG A 68 -11.55 -3.70 -10.13
CA ARG A 68 -12.69 -2.77 -10.32
C ARG A 68 -14.01 -3.22 -9.66
N VAL A 69 -13.96 -4.13 -8.69
CA VAL A 69 -15.08 -4.51 -7.84
C VAL A 69 -14.85 -3.94 -6.44
N ARG A 70 -15.89 -3.32 -5.87
CA ARG A 70 -15.83 -2.72 -4.53
C ARG A 70 -15.70 -3.84 -3.49
N ARG A 71 -14.74 -3.71 -2.58
CA ARG A 71 -14.59 -4.58 -1.41
C ARG A 71 -15.14 -3.90 -0.16
N GLU A 72 -15.67 -4.70 0.75
CA GLU A 72 -15.88 -4.24 2.12
C GLU A 72 -14.50 -4.13 2.80
N PRO A 73 -14.18 -3.00 3.45
CA PRO A 73 -12.90 -2.84 4.13
C PRO A 73 -12.75 -3.95 5.16
N THR A 74 -11.57 -4.58 5.21
CA THR A 74 -11.27 -5.58 6.23
C THR A 74 -11.32 -4.89 7.60
N LYS A 75 -12.39 -5.14 8.35
CA LYS A 75 -12.55 -4.71 9.74
C LYS A 75 -11.53 -5.44 10.59
N ASN A 76 -10.36 -4.85 10.75
CA ASN A 76 -9.43 -5.28 11.78
C ASN A 76 -9.88 -4.69 13.12
N ASN A 77 -9.79 -5.48 14.19
CA ASN A 77 -10.18 -5.11 15.55
C ASN A 77 -9.25 -4.08 16.22
N ASN A 78 -8.34 -3.46 15.47
CA ASN A 78 -7.40 -2.47 15.99
C ASN A 78 -7.95 -1.06 15.75
N THR A 79 -7.67 -0.15 16.68
CA THR A 79 -8.00 1.26 16.53
C THR A 79 -7.07 1.88 15.47
N TYR A 80 -7.58 2.11 14.27
CA TYR A 80 -6.89 2.89 13.25
C TYR A 80 -7.52 4.28 13.15
N THR A 81 -6.68 5.27 12.86
CA THR A 81 -7.15 6.58 12.42
C THR A 81 -7.36 6.53 10.92
N GLU A 82 -8.59 6.71 10.47
CA GLU A 82 -8.92 6.73 9.04
C GLU A 82 -8.78 8.15 8.48
N PHE A 83 -8.09 8.27 7.35
CA PHE A 83 -8.06 9.48 6.54
C PHE A 83 -8.52 9.14 5.13
N THR A 84 -9.32 10.02 4.54
CA THR A 84 -9.86 9.83 3.18
C THR A 84 -9.47 11.00 2.28
N CYS A 85 -9.27 10.70 0.99
CA CYS A 85 -9.01 11.70 -0.05
C CYS A 85 -9.68 11.27 -1.35
N ASN A 86 -9.88 12.23 -2.26
CA ASN A 86 -10.27 11.91 -3.63
C ASN A 86 -9.01 11.83 -4.51
N ASN A 87 -8.79 10.66 -5.10
CA ASN A 87 -7.71 10.44 -6.06
C ASN A 87 -8.26 9.69 -7.28
N PRO A 88 -8.62 10.40 -8.36
CA PRO A 88 -9.13 9.79 -9.59
C PRO A 88 -8.14 8.77 -10.19
N ALA A 89 -8.67 7.86 -11.01
CA ALA A 89 -7.85 6.86 -11.66
C ALA A 89 -6.74 7.50 -12.52
N ALA A 90 -5.53 6.94 -12.45
CA ALA A 90 -4.33 7.43 -13.14
C ALA A 90 -3.86 8.84 -12.73
N GLU A 91 -4.30 9.31 -11.56
CA GLU A 91 -3.83 10.55 -10.96
C GLU A 91 -3.14 10.32 -9.62
N ILE A 92 -2.29 11.28 -9.27
CA ILE A 92 -1.88 11.56 -7.90
C ILE A 92 -2.29 13.01 -7.64
N THR A 93 -3.31 13.22 -6.82
CA THR A 93 -3.82 14.54 -6.45
C THR A 93 -3.01 15.13 -5.30
N THR A 94 -2.92 16.46 -5.22
CA THR A 94 -2.31 17.13 -4.06
C THR A 94 -3.01 16.74 -2.76
N GLN A 95 -4.34 16.59 -2.81
CA GLN A 95 -5.12 16.11 -1.67
C GLN A 95 -4.64 14.73 -1.18
N SER A 96 -4.33 13.79 -2.08
CA SER A 96 -3.81 12.48 -1.70
C SER A 96 -2.44 12.58 -1.02
N ILE A 97 -1.55 13.44 -1.52
CA ILE A 97 -0.22 13.67 -0.94
C ILE A 97 -0.34 14.30 0.45
N ASP A 98 -1.21 15.30 0.61
CA ASP A 98 -1.45 15.98 1.89
C ASP A 98 -2.00 15.00 2.94
N VAL A 99 -2.93 14.13 2.54
CA VAL A 99 -3.51 13.11 3.42
C VAL A 99 -2.47 12.06 3.82
N ILE A 100 -1.65 11.58 2.88
CA ILE A 100 -0.54 10.66 3.19
C ILE A 100 0.44 11.32 4.16
N THR A 101 0.76 12.60 3.96
CA THR A 101 1.67 13.36 4.83
C THR A 101 1.09 13.52 6.24
N LYS A 102 -0.21 13.82 6.36
CA LYS A 102 -0.91 13.89 7.65
C LYS A 102 -0.91 12.54 8.36
N ALA A 103 -1.19 11.45 7.63
CA ALA A 103 -1.20 10.10 8.19
C ALA A 103 0.20 9.61 8.61
N PHE A 104 1.26 10.10 7.95
CA PHE A 104 2.63 9.80 8.35
C PHE A 104 3.05 10.50 9.66
N ALA A 105 2.47 11.67 9.94
CA ALA A 105 2.78 12.48 11.12
C ALA A 105 1.88 12.19 12.34
N SER A 106 0.87 11.34 12.19
CA SER A 106 -0.14 11.03 13.23
C SER A 106 0.30 9.96 14.23
#